data_AF-A0A2M8Q104-F1
#
_entry.id   AF-A0A2M8Q104-F1
#
_cell.length_a   1.000
_cell.length_b   1.000
_cell.length_c   1.000
_cell.angle_alpha   90.00
_cell.angle_beta   90.00
_cell.angle_gamma   90.00
#
_symmetry.space_group_name_H-M   'P 1'
#
loop_
_entity.id
_entity.type
_entity.pdbx_description
1 polymer ?
#
loop_
_entity_poly.entity_id
_entity_poly.type
_entity_poly.pdbx_seq_one_letter_code
_entity_poly.pdbx_strand_id
1 'polypeptide(L)'
;MDNISFALSDLSDADGRKRLRAIYIAGIQAQQNAIPQLQQMATNDDYVELRQAAQAAIQYIQGSASLDDVADARADYAWTQQFLQFLMQSSNFSPQDIEDLAQAVSQQSAEIVKAAEMAAKAQAEREAYELEAGQTYEMLWNCKTCLTKGLLGVTHRFCPNCGTAQKPEWRYFPEPGQYKKLVNHVYQGVDVTCPACGTLNSGSATFCVNCGADLATGEKAQIISDDIVGSPHDFAEDQWQAEKLLAEQELAERKKGLIARNKRKFWMGGIGATLIAVLGGVYGIFFMRIAEEAVIAQHEWQSVYQVEEYRTVRDGRECPAPSGARNVRQETRTRRVPDGQDCREVCSNQRIDQGDGSFRVERVCRNECTTRYRNETYLYCTYDVDRWVDVDEEKEATWAIAKGNDTNPYFPDISNRNVPKCGDAPNRLGQFCWEKQEQTLMLILERENGEEATCEIEDINVWRSWQDGDRVKVNFTFFSRLRDRALCDEMELIQ
;
A
#
# COMPACT_ATOMS: atom_id res chain seq x y z
N MET A 1 -40.28 10.54 28.25
CA MET A 1 -38.82 10.69 28.13
C MET A 1 -38.00 9.51 28.69
N ASP A 2 -38.59 8.51 29.38
CA ASP A 2 -37.78 7.41 29.95
C ASP A 2 -37.59 6.15 29.06
N ASN A 3 -38.19 6.08 27.86
CA ASN A 3 -38.11 4.87 27.01
C ASN A 3 -37.04 4.91 25.90
N ILE A 4 -36.37 6.04 25.68
CA ILE A 4 -35.44 6.18 24.52
C ILE A 4 -33.99 5.92 24.92
N SER A 5 -33.61 6.22 26.17
CA SER A 5 -32.25 6.03 26.67
C SER A 5 -31.83 4.54 26.73
N PHE A 6 -32.79 3.62 26.87
CA PHE A 6 -32.50 2.18 26.93
C PHE A 6 -32.19 1.56 25.54
N ALA A 7 -32.65 2.17 24.45
CA ALA A 7 -32.65 1.55 23.12
C ALA A 7 -31.30 1.57 22.38
N LEU A 8 -30.35 2.42 22.80
CA LEU A 8 -29.08 2.60 22.10
C LEU A 8 -27.99 1.57 22.47
N SER A 9 -28.18 0.80 23.55
CA SER A 9 -27.14 -0.12 24.05
C SER A 9 -27.18 -1.55 23.48
N ASP A 10 -28.21 -1.90 22.69
CA ASP A 10 -28.52 -3.32 22.38
C ASP A 10 -28.76 -3.61 20.88
N LEU A 11 -28.16 -2.81 19.99
CA LEU A 11 -28.34 -2.89 18.53
C LEU A 11 -27.71 -4.11 17.83
N SER A 12 -27.20 -5.09 18.58
CA SER A 12 -26.39 -6.19 18.01
C SER A 12 -27.17 -7.47 17.66
N ASP A 13 -28.45 -7.60 18.02
CA ASP A 13 -29.23 -8.83 17.77
C ASP A 13 -30.49 -8.66 16.91
N ALA A 14 -31.05 -9.79 16.47
CA ALA A 14 -32.23 -9.87 15.60
C ALA A 14 -33.53 -9.38 16.25
N ASP A 15 -33.59 -9.34 17.58
CA ASP A 15 -34.73 -8.89 18.36
C ASP A 15 -34.73 -7.35 18.48
N GLY A 16 -33.56 -6.73 18.52
CA GLY A 16 -33.37 -5.27 18.39
C GLY A 16 -33.92 -4.72 17.06
N ARG A 17 -33.74 -5.46 15.95
CA ARG A 17 -34.28 -5.10 14.62
C ARG A 17 -35.81 -5.17 14.56
N LYS A 18 -36.43 -6.15 15.23
CA LYS A 18 -37.91 -6.25 15.33
C LYS A 18 -38.50 -5.14 16.20
N ARG A 19 -37.81 -4.72 17.26
CA ARG A 19 -38.24 -3.62 18.13
C ARG A 19 -38.16 -2.26 17.44
N LEU A 20 -37.15 -2.01 16.62
CA LEU A 20 -37.09 -0.81 15.77
C LEU A 20 -38.25 -0.76 14.75
N ARG A 21 -38.58 -1.88 14.11
CA ARG A 21 -39.74 -1.99 13.22
C ARG A 21 -41.06 -1.77 13.98
N ALA A 22 -41.17 -2.26 15.21
CA ALA A 22 -42.31 -2.03 16.09
C ALA A 22 -42.39 -0.57 16.58
N ILE A 23 -41.27 0.11 16.83
CA ILE A 23 -41.21 1.54 17.21
C ILE A 23 -41.58 2.42 16.01
N TYR A 24 -41.14 2.06 14.80
CA TYR A 24 -41.53 2.74 13.56
C TYR A 24 -43.03 2.60 13.28
N ILE A 25 -43.57 1.37 13.37
CA ILE A 25 -45.02 1.11 13.22
C ILE A 25 -45.83 1.73 14.36
N ALA A 26 -45.33 1.72 15.60
CA ALA A 26 -45.95 2.39 16.73
C ALA A 26 -45.88 3.91 16.62
N GLY A 27 -44.86 4.48 15.96
CA GLY A 27 -44.79 5.90 15.62
C GLY A 27 -45.89 6.30 14.63
N ILE A 28 -46.14 5.44 13.63
CA ILE A 28 -47.23 5.62 12.65
C ILE A 28 -48.61 5.42 13.31
N GLN A 29 -48.78 4.44 14.20
CA GLN A 29 -50.04 4.19 14.93
C GLN A 29 -50.30 5.23 16.05
N ALA A 30 -49.26 5.77 16.68
CA ALA A 30 -49.40 6.89 17.63
C ALA A 30 -49.81 8.18 16.92
N GLN A 31 -49.39 8.39 15.67
CA GLN A 31 -49.80 9.54 14.85
C GLN A 31 -51.26 9.45 14.36
N GLN A 32 -51.84 8.25 14.21
CA GLN A 32 -53.27 8.11 13.89
C GLN A 32 -54.20 8.56 15.04
N ASN A 33 -53.73 8.55 16.29
CA ASN A 33 -54.49 9.01 17.46
C ASN A 33 -54.12 10.43 17.91
N ALA A 34 -53.05 11.01 17.38
CA ALA A 34 -52.53 12.33 17.78
C ALA A 34 -53.09 13.50 16.96
N ILE A 35 -53.86 13.25 15.89
CA ILE A 35 -54.42 14.30 15.01
C ILE A 35 -55.23 15.38 15.79
N PRO A 36 -56.02 15.05 16.82
CA PRO A 36 -56.70 16.09 17.62
C PRO A 36 -55.77 16.85 18.57
N GLN A 37 -54.63 16.27 18.97
CA GLN A 37 -53.68 16.89 19.92
C GLN A 37 -52.60 17.73 19.22
N LEU A 38 -52.23 17.37 17.99
CA LEU A 38 -51.31 18.16 17.14
C LEU A 38 -51.90 19.52 16.73
N GLN A 39 -53.21 19.73 16.87
CA GLN A 39 -53.84 21.05 16.69
C GLN A 39 -53.48 22.05 17.81
N GLN A 40 -52.91 21.62 18.93
CA GLN A 40 -52.62 22.49 20.08
C GLN A 40 -51.13 22.72 20.36
N MET A 41 -50.21 22.06 19.65
CA MET A 41 -48.78 22.08 20.01
C MET A 41 -47.90 22.22 18.77
N ALA A 42 -47.65 23.46 18.34
CA ALA A 42 -46.65 23.77 17.32
C ALA A 42 -45.60 24.70 17.93
N THR A 43 -44.47 24.14 18.37
CA THR A 43 -43.25 24.90 18.68
C THR A 43 -42.05 24.27 17.96
N ASN A 44 -41.05 25.09 17.66
CA ASN A 44 -39.97 24.86 16.69
C ASN A 44 -39.00 23.70 17.02
N ASP A 45 -38.98 23.21 18.26
CA ASP A 45 -38.00 22.20 18.72
C ASP A 45 -38.29 20.78 18.19
N ASP A 46 -39.55 20.41 17.94
CA ASP A 46 -39.93 19.08 17.43
C ASP A 46 -39.47 18.84 15.97
N TYR A 47 -39.17 19.93 15.26
CA TYR A 47 -38.73 19.90 13.86
C TYR A 47 -37.27 19.45 13.70
N VAL A 48 -36.46 19.63 14.75
CA VAL A 48 -35.04 19.23 14.76
C VAL A 48 -34.92 17.71 14.97
N GLU A 49 -35.74 17.14 15.84
CA GLU A 49 -35.76 15.69 16.10
C GLU A 49 -36.22 14.89 14.87
N LEU A 50 -37.22 15.40 14.14
CA LEU A 50 -37.69 14.81 12.88
C LEU A 50 -36.60 14.78 11.80
N ARG A 51 -35.79 15.85 11.70
CA ARG A 51 -34.64 15.89 10.78
C ARG A 51 -33.55 14.90 11.18
N GLN A 52 -33.25 14.77 12.47
CA GLN A 52 -32.25 13.83 12.97
C GLN A 52 -32.67 12.38 12.75
N ALA A 53 -33.95 12.05 12.99
CA ALA A 53 -34.50 10.72 12.71
C ALA A 53 -34.43 10.37 11.21
N ALA A 54 -34.73 11.33 10.32
CA ALA A 54 -34.62 11.13 8.88
C ALA A 54 -33.16 10.94 8.40
N GLN A 55 -32.20 11.66 9.00
CA GLN A 55 -30.77 11.46 8.72
C GLN A 55 -30.24 10.10 9.20
N ALA A 56 -30.70 9.61 10.35
CA ALA A 56 -30.36 8.29 10.85
C ALA A 56 -30.93 7.17 9.95
N ALA A 57 -32.15 7.34 9.43
CA ALA A 57 -32.75 6.42 8.47
C ALA A 57 -31.96 6.35 7.14
N ILE A 58 -31.47 7.49 6.64
CA ILE A 58 -30.59 7.54 5.44
C ILE A 58 -29.30 6.76 5.67
N GLN A 59 -28.64 6.96 6.81
CA GLN A 59 -27.39 6.26 7.13
C GLN A 59 -27.60 4.73 7.25
N TYR A 60 -28.75 4.31 7.78
CA TYR A 60 -29.12 2.90 7.87
C TYR A 60 -29.36 2.27 6.48
N ILE A 61 -30.14 2.93 5.62
CA ILE A 61 -30.44 2.45 4.26
C ILE A 61 -29.16 2.34 3.41
N GLN A 62 -28.20 3.25 3.58
CA GLN A 62 -26.90 3.20 2.93
C GLN A 62 -26.03 2.00 3.37
N GLY A 63 -26.31 1.39 4.53
CA GLY A 63 -25.49 0.33 5.13
C GLY A 63 -26.01 -1.10 4.95
N SER A 64 -27.32 -1.32 4.70
CA SER A 64 -27.89 -2.67 4.90
C SER A 64 -29.17 -3.05 4.11
N ALA A 65 -29.65 -2.24 3.16
CA ALA A 65 -31.00 -2.44 2.60
C ALA A 65 -31.14 -3.68 1.68
N SER A 66 -32.16 -4.50 1.94
CA SER A 66 -32.66 -5.59 1.07
C SER A 66 -33.78 -5.11 0.12
N LEU A 67 -34.13 -5.89 -0.91
CA LEU A 67 -35.17 -5.52 -1.90
C LEU A 67 -36.57 -5.27 -1.29
N ASP A 68 -36.91 -5.98 -0.21
CA ASP A 68 -38.17 -5.80 0.52
C ASP A 68 -38.22 -4.43 1.23
N ASP A 69 -37.07 -3.93 1.70
CA ASP A 69 -36.96 -2.61 2.34
C ASP A 69 -37.20 -1.45 1.34
N VAL A 70 -36.99 -1.69 0.05
CA VAL A 70 -37.23 -0.70 -1.03
C VAL A 70 -38.72 -0.57 -1.36
N ALA A 71 -39.47 -1.67 -1.31
CA ALA A 71 -40.91 -1.66 -1.53
C ALA A 71 -41.64 -0.93 -0.38
N ASP A 72 -41.21 -1.18 0.87
CA ASP A 72 -41.70 -0.49 2.06
C ASP A 72 -41.39 1.03 1.99
N ALA A 73 -40.17 1.42 1.59
CA ALA A 73 -39.80 2.84 1.44
C ALA A 73 -40.62 3.60 0.37
N ARG A 74 -41.00 2.93 -0.74
CA ARG A 74 -41.85 3.53 -1.77
C ARG A 74 -43.29 3.74 -1.28
N ALA A 75 -43.82 2.83 -0.47
CA ALA A 75 -45.14 2.97 0.15
C ALA A 75 -45.17 4.15 1.14
N ASP A 76 -44.12 4.30 1.95
CA ASP A 76 -43.97 5.40 2.90
C ASP A 76 -43.85 6.77 2.20
N TYR A 77 -43.17 6.83 1.04
CA TYR A 77 -43.13 8.04 0.21
C TYR A 77 -44.52 8.45 -0.32
N ALA A 78 -45.31 7.48 -0.80
CA ALA A 78 -46.66 7.75 -1.30
C ALA A 78 -47.59 8.30 -0.21
N TRP A 79 -47.47 7.79 1.02
CA TRP A 79 -48.22 8.31 2.17
C TRP A 79 -47.79 9.74 2.54
N THR A 80 -46.48 10.00 2.54
CA THR A 80 -45.93 11.33 2.83
C THR A 80 -46.43 12.40 1.85
N GLN A 81 -46.57 12.05 0.56
CA GLN A 81 -47.14 12.94 -0.45
C GLN A 81 -48.63 13.24 -0.20
N GLN A 82 -49.41 12.25 0.26
CA GLN A 82 -50.81 12.45 0.64
C GLN A 82 -50.96 13.35 1.88
N PHE A 83 -50.05 13.19 2.85
CA PHE A 83 -50.04 14.03 4.05
C PHE A 83 -49.68 15.49 3.74
N LEU A 84 -48.71 15.74 2.84
CA LEU A 84 -48.41 17.09 2.35
C LEU A 84 -49.60 17.73 1.62
N GLN A 85 -50.34 16.95 0.83
CA GLN A 85 -51.59 17.43 0.21
C GLN A 85 -52.65 17.82 1.24
N PHE A 86 -52.75 17.10 2.35
CA PHE A 86 -53.64 17.43 3.44
C PHE A 86 -53.21 18.72 4.16
N LEU A 87 -51.92 18.89 4.44
CA LEU A 87 -51.38 20.10 5.07
C LEU A 87 -51.62 21.36 4.23
N MET A 88 -51.49 21.26 2.90
CA MET A 88 -51.83 22.34 1.95
C MET A 88 -53.30 22.82 2.05
N GLN A 89 -54.21 21.99 2.56
CA GLN A 89 -55.62 22.33 2.74
C GLN A 89 -55.93 22.92 4.13
N SER A 90 -54.96 22.94 5.05
CA SER A 90 -55.14 23.44 6.41
C SER A 90 -54.79 24.93 6.52
N SER A 91 -55.64 25.71 7.17
CA SER A 91 -55.52 27.18 7.27
C SER A 91 -54.48 27.69 8.28
N ASN A 92 -53.69 26.81 8.88
CA ASN A 92 -52.82 27.11 10.03
C ASN A 92 -51.34 27.29 9.69
N PHE A 93 -50.96 27.10 8.42
CA PHE A 93 -49.57 27.24 7.97
C PHE A 93 -49.46 28.33 6.91
N SER A 94 -48.36 29.09 6.93
CA SER A 94 -48.12 30.06 5.86
C SER A 94 -47.77 29.31 4.56
N PRO A 95 -48.12 29.84 3.37
CA PRO A 95 -47.78 29.21 2.10
C PRO A 95 -46.29 28.92 1.94
N GLN A 96 -45.43 29.77 2.53
CA GLN A 96 -43.97 29.60 2.45
C GLN A 96 -43.48 28.44 3.32
N ASP A 97 -44.03 28.28 4.53
CA ASP A 97 -43.64 27.18 5.43
C ASP A 97 -44.04 25.81 4.84
N ILE A 98 -45.18 25.76 4.13
CA ILE A 98 -45.64 24.55 3.44
C ILE A 98 -44.74 24.23 2.23
N GLU A 99 -44.29 25.24 1.49
CA GLU A 99 -43.40 25.07 0.35
C GLU A 99 -42.00 24.61 0.78
N ASP A 100 -41.45 25.18 1.86
CA ASP A 100 -40.17 24.77 2.45
C ASP A 100 -40.25 23.34 3.02
N LEU A 101 -41.37 22.96 3.65
CA LEU A 101 -41.66 21.58 4.08
C LEU A 101 -41.66 20.62 2.89
N ALA A 102 -42.42 20.96 1.86
CA ALA A 102 -42.63 20.11 0.70
C ALA A 102 -41.32 19.91 -0.09
N GLN A 103 -40.51 20.96 -0.20
CA GLN A 103 -39.18 20.88 -0.82
C GLN A 103 -38.25 19.99 0.00
N ALA A 104 -38.13 20.21 1.31
CA ALA A 104 -37.26 19.41 2.17
C ALA A 104 -37.64 17.93 2.18
N VAL A 105 -38.93 17.63 2.30
CA VAL A 105 -39.45 16.26 2.33
C VAL A 105 -39.30 15.58 0.96
N SER A 106 -39.58 16.26 -0.15
CA SER A 106 -39.41 15.66 -1.49
C SER A 106 -37.95 15.41 -1.84
N GLN A 107 -37.05 16.30 -1.42
CA GLN A 107 -35.62 16.16 -1.69
C GLN A 107 -35.02 15.01 -0.88
N GLN A 108 -35.35 14.91 0.41
CA GLN A 108 -34.82 13.88 1.29
C GLN A 108 -35.34 12.47 0.93
N SER A 109 -36.59 12.37 0.53
CA SER A 109 -37.18 11.09 0.08
C SER A 109 -36.69 10.64 -1.29
N ALA A 110 -36.43 11.55 -2.23
CA ALA A 110 -35.82 11.23 -3.52
C ALA A 110 -34.39 10.67 -3.35
N GLU A 111 -33.61 11.22 -2.41
CA GLU A 111 -32.28 10.71 -2.07
C GLU A 111 -32.34 9.31 -1.46
N ILE A 112 -33.31 9.04 -0.58
CA ILE A 112 -33.54 7.73 0.03
C ILE A 112 -33.89 6.68 -1.03
N VAL A 113 -34.83 6.97 -1.94
CA VAL A 113 -35.22 6.04 -3.01
C VAL A 113 -34.04 5.76 -3.94
N LYS A 114 -33.28 6.79 -4.30
CA LYS A 114 -32.08 6.63 -5.15
C LYS A 114 -31.00 5.80 -4.45
N ALA A 115 -30.76 6.01 -3.16
CA ALA A 115 -29.82 5.23 -2.37
C ALA A 115 -30.26 3.75 -2.25
N ALA A 116 -31.55 3.52 -2.03
CA ALA A 116 -32.14 2.19 -1.96
C ALA A 116 -32.06 1.44 -3.31
N GLU A 117 -32.31 2.13 -4.42
CA GLU A 117 -32.14 1.56 -5.77
C GLU A 117 -30.68 1.23 -6.09
N MET A 118 -29.73 2.09 -5.68
CA MET A 118 -28.30 1.80 -5.81
C MET A 118 -27.86 0.61 -4.94
N ALA A 119 -28.37 0.51 -3.71
CA ALA A 119 -28.07 -0.60 -2.81
C ALA A 119 -28.66 -1.93 -3.31
N ALA A 120 -29.91 -1.92 -3.77
CA ALA A 120 -30.57 -3.08 -4.36
C ALA A 120 -29.88 -3.54 -5.65
N LYS A 121 -29.44 -2.60 -6.49
CA LYS A 121 -28.63 -2.91 -7.67
C LYS A 121 -27.30 -3.54 -7.28
N ALA A 122 -26.60 -2.98 -6.29
CA ALA A 122 -25.33 -3.52 -5.79
C ALA A 122 -25.50 -4.89 -5.09
N GLN A 123 -26.64 -5.18 -4.48
CA GLN A 123 -26.93 -6.50 -3.91
C GLN A 123 -27.31 -7.52 -5.00
N ALA A 124 -28.17 -7.15 -5.94
CA ALA A 124 -28.51 -8.00 -7.09
C ALA A 124 -27.26 -8.29 -7.96
N GLU A 125 -26.35 -7.32 -8.10
CA GLU A 125 -25.04 -7.50 -8.73
C GLU A 125 -24.08 -8.36 -7.91
N ARG A 126 -24.29 -8.52 -6.59
CA ARG A 126 -23.50 -9.47 -5.78
C ARG A 126 -24.05 -10.89 -5.88
N GLU A 127 -25.37 -11.04 -5.89
CA GLU A 127 -26.05 -12.35 -5.94
C GLU A 127 -26.10 -12.96 -7.35
N ALA A 128 -26.29 -12.16 -8.40
CA ALA A 128 -26.27 -12.62 -9.80
C ALA A 128 -24.86 -12.96 -10.31
N TYR A 129 -23.85 -12.82 -9.45
CA TYR A 129 -22.45 -12.72 -9.84
C TYR A 129 -21.51 -13.71 -9.14
N GLU A 130 -22.02 -14.52 -8.22
CA GLU A 130 -21.19 -15.49 -7.52
C GLU A 130 -20.96 -16.72 -8.40
N LEU A 131 -19.69 -16.95 -8.76
CA LEU A 131 -19.27 -18.16 -9.45
C LEU A 131 -19.53 -19.38 -8.56
N GLU A 132 -20.28 -20.35 -9.08
CA GLU A 132 -20.61 -21.57 -8.34
C GLU A 132 -19.45 -22.57 -8.40
N ALA A 133 -18.95 -22.99 -7.23
CA ALA A 133 -17.92 -24.02 -7.15
C ALA A 133 -18.38 -25.33 -7.83
N GLY A 134 -17.47 -25.93 -8.60
CA GLY A 134 -17.72 -27.13 -9.40
C GLY A 134 -18.35 -26.86 -10.78
N GLN A 135 -18.70 -25.61 -11.10
CA GLN A 135 -19.22 -25.25 -12.42
C GLN A 135 -18.10 -24.78 -13.36
N THR A 136 -18.39 -24.83 -14.66
CA THR A 136 -17.48 -24.40 -15.73
C THR A 136 -18.11 -23.26 -16.53
N TYR A 137 -17.29 -22.29 -16.94
CA TYR A 137 -17.71 -21.07 -17.62
C TYR A 137 -16.79 -20.79 -18.81
N GLU A 138 -17.27 -20.05 -19.81
CA GLU A 138 -16.43 -19.62 -20.93
C GLU A 138 -15.48 -18.50 -20.51
N MET A 139 -14.21 -18.61 -20.91
CA MET A 139 -13.32 -17.45 -20.95
C MET A 139 -13.77 -16.50 -22.08
N LEU A 140 -13.30 -15.26 -22.04
CA LEU A 140 -13.49 -14.31 -23.13
C LEU A 140 -12.18 -14.08 -23.88
N TRP A 141 -12.26 -13.57 -25.11
CA TRP A 141 -11.12 -13.06 -25.84
C TRP A 141 -11.53 -11.89 -26.74
N ASN A 142 -10.58 -11.02 -27.04
CA ASN A 142 -10.79 -9.89 -27.95
C ASN A 142 -10.06 -10.16 -29.26
N CYS A 143 -10.74 -9.97 -30.39
CA CYS A 143 -10.13 -10.16 -31.70
C CYS A 143 -9.18 -9.00 -32.02
N LYS A 144 -7.87 -9.24 -32.08
CA LYS A 144 -6.89 -8.19 -32.39
C LYS A 144 -6.94 -7.65 -33.82
N THR A 145 -7.56 -8.37 -34.77
CA THR A 145 -7.67 -7.93 -36.17
C THR A 145 -8.76 -6.90 -36.39
N CYS A 146 -10.00 -7.19 -35.97
CA CYS A 146 -11.15 -6.30 -36.17
C CYS A 146 -11.70 -5.68 -34.88
N LEU A 147 -11.01 -5.89 -33.76
CA LEU A 147 -11.33 -5.31 -32.44
C LEU A 147 -12.69 -5.69 -31.86
N THR A 148 -13.32 -6.78 -32.35
CA THR A 148 -14.52 -7.33 -31.73
C THR A 148 -14.19 -7.85 -30.33
N LYS A 149 -14.89 -7.36 -29.32
CA LYS A 149 -14.64 -7.66 -27.90
C LYS A 149 -15.57 -8.74 -27.35
N GLY A 150 -15.18 -9.36 -26.24
CA GLY A 150 -16.03 -10.29 -25.48
C GLY A 150 -16.42 -11.53 -26.26
N LEU A 151 -15.54 -12.00 -27.16
CA LEU A 151 -15.78 -13.24 -27.88
C LEU A 151 -15.63 -14.42 -26.94
N LEU A 152 -16.54 -15.37 -27.03
CA LEU A 152 -16.63 -16.53 -26.19
C LEU A 152 -15.52 -17.55 -26.52
N GLY A 153 -14.82 -18.00 -25.49
CA GLY A 153 -13.58 -18.76 -25.60
C GLY A 153 -13.74 -20.14 -26.22
N VAL A 154 -14.85 -20.83 -25.94
CA VAL A 154 -15.17 -22.15 -26.49
C VAL A 154 -16.04 -22.00 -27.73
N THR A 155 -17.04 -21.12 -27.68
CA THR A 155 -18.02 -20.96 -28.77
C THR A 155 -17.43 -20.30 -30.01
N HIS A 156 -16.60 -19.26 -29.85
CA HIS A 156 -16.04 -18.48 -30.96
C HIS A 156 -14.56 -18.78 -31.16
N ARG A 157 -14.21 -19.95 -31.69
CA ARG A 157 -12.81 -20.26 -32.09
C ARG A 157 -12.30 -19.41 -33.25
N PHE A 158 -13.21 -18.85 -34.04
CA PHE A 158 -12.93 -17.83 -35.05
C PHE A 158 -13.80 -16.62 -34.78
N CYS A 159 -13.27 -15.43 -35.04
CA CYS A 159 -14.04 -14.21 -34.94
C CYS A 159 -15.18 -14.23 -35.98
N PRO A 160 -16.46 -14.14 -35.57
CA PRO A 160 -17.58 -14.17 -36.51
C PRO A 160 -17.62 -12.94 -37.44
N ASN A 161 -16.95 -11.85 -37.07
CA ASN A 161 -16.93 -10.62 -37.85
C ASN A 161 -15.87 -10.62 -38.97
N CYS A 162 -14.69 -11.19 -38.74
CA CYS A 162 -13.57 -11.12 -39.69
C CYS A 162 -12.90 -12.47 -40.01
N GLY A 163 -13.31 -13.56 -39.38
CA GLY A 163 -12.75 -14.89 -39.60
C GLY A 163 -11.37 -15.14 -38.97
N THR A 164 -10.79 -14.16 -38.26
CA THR A 164 -9.49 -14.36 -37.57
C THR A 164 -9.62 -15.47 -36.52
N ALA A 165 -8.68 -16.42 -36.54
CA ALA A 165 -8.60 -17.46 -35.52
C ALA A 165 -8.27 -16.88 -34.14
N GLN A 166 -8.92 -17.41 -33.11
CA GLN A 166 -8.56 -17.16 -31.72
C GLN A 166 -7.10 -17.58 -31.47
N LYS A 167 -6.43 -16.90 -30.53
CA LYS A 167 -5.14 -17.31 -29.99
C LYS A 167 -5.18 -17.43 -28.46
N PRO A 168 -4.40 -18.34 -27.84
CA PRO A 168 -4.42 -18.56 -26.40
C PRO A 168 -4.12 -17.31 -25.59
N GLU A 169 -3.12 -16.53 -26.03
CA GLU A 169 -2.63 -15.35 -25.32
C GLU A 169 -3.59 -14.16 -25.37
N TRP A 170 -4.75 -14.29 -26.04
CA TRP A 170 -5.80 -13.28 -26.08
C TRP A 170 -6.99 -13.63 -25.18
N ARG A 171 -6.97 -14.81 -24.56
CA ARG A 171 -8.01 -15.25 -23.62
C ARG A 171 -7.85 -14.54 -22.28
N TYR A 172 -8.95 -14.31 -21.60
CA TYR A 172 -8.99 -13.70 -20.27
C TYR A 172 -10.24 -14.15 -19.50
N PHE A 173 -10.18 -14.08 -18.17
CA PHE A 173 -11.34 -14.36 -17.33
C PHE A 173 -12.39 -13.26 -17.47
N PRO A 174 -13.68 -13.59 -17.63
CA PRO A 174 -14.73 -12.58 -17.73
C PRO A 174 -14.83 -11.72 -16.47
N GLU A 175 -15.21 -10.46 -16.67
CA GLU A 175 -15.48 -9.50 -15.60
C GLU A 175 -16.83 -9.72 -14.94
N PRO A 176 -17.13 -8.90 -13.92
CA PRO A 176 -18.45 -8.85 -13.38
C PRO A 176 -19.66 -8.72 -14.30
N GLY A 177 -20.61 -9.65 -14.18
CA GLY A 177 -21.80 -9.77 -15.03
C GLY A 177 -21.59 -10.41 -16.41
N GLN A 178 -20.36 -10.82 -16.77
CA GLN A 178 -20.05 -11.37 -18.10
C GLN A 178 -19.93 -12.90 -18.13
N TYR A 179 -20.18 -13.57 -17.02
CA TYR A 179 -20.05 -15.02 -16.92
C TYR A 179 -21.07 -15.75 -17.78
N LYS A 180 -20.56 -16.64 -18.64
CA LYS A 180 -21.40 -17.56 -19.41
C LYS A 180 -21.13 -18.99 -18.97
N LYS A 181 -22.05 -19.55 -18.20
CA LYS A 181 -21.98 -20.94 -17.72
C LYS A 181 -22.05 -21.92 -18.89
N LEU A 182 -21.14 -22.88 -18.91
CA LEU A 182 -21.12 -23.97 -19.87
C LEU A 182 -21.81 -25.19 -19.26
N VAL A 183 -23.02 -25.47 -19.72
CA VAL A 183 -23.78 -26.66 -19.30
C VAL A 183 -23.36 -27.84 -20.19
N ASN A 184 -22.97 -28.97 -19.57
CA ASN A 184 -22.54 -30.20 -20.25
C ASN A 184 -21.25 -30.06 -21.10
N HIS A 185 -20.39 -29.09 -20.82
CA HIS A 185 -19.07 -29.03 -21.47
C HIS A 185 -18.20 -30.20 -21.01
N VAL A 186 -17.69 -30.96 -21.98
CA VAL A 186 -16.78 -32.07 -21.73
C VAL A 186 -15.38 -31.58 -22.02
N TYR A 187 -14.55 -31.54 -20.97
CA TYR A 187 -13.14 -31.19 -21.11
C TYR A 187 -12.42 -32.26 -21.94
N GLN A 188 -11.82 -31.84 -23.06
CA GLN A 188 -11.14 -32.71 -24.01
C GLN A 188 -9.61 -32.53 -23.99
N GLY A 189 -9.09 -31.96 -22.91
CA GLY A 189 -7.69 -31.57 -22.80
C GLY A 189 -7.42 -30.15 -23.30
N VAL A 190 -6.27 -29.60 -22.89
CA VAL A 190 -5.78 -28.29 -23.31
C VAL A 190 -5.75 -28.20 -24.84
N ASP A 191 -6.28 -27.11 -25.40
CA ASP A 191 -6.28 -26.91 -26.85
C ASP A 191 -4.85 -26.98 -27.43
N VAL A 192 -4.72 -27.41 -28.68
CA VAL A 192 -3.45 -27.53 -29.40
C VAL A 192 -3.43 -26.57 -30.58
N THR A 193 -2.39 -25.75 -30.65
CA THR A 193 -2.12 -24.84 -31.76
C THR A 193 -1.55 -25.63 -32.93
N CYS A 194 -2.22 -25.56 -34.09
CA CYS A 194 -1.75 -26.23 -35.29
C CYS A 194 -0.40 -25.66 -35.76
N PRO A 195 0.63 -26.48 -35.96
CA PRO A 195 1.96 -26.01 -36.38
C PRO A 195 1.97 -25.49 -37.83
N ALA A 196 1.01 -25.91 -38.67
CA ALA A 196 0.95 -25.52 -40.08
C ALA A 196 0.22 -24.18 -40.32
N CYS A 197 -0.87 -23.90 -39.57
CA CYS A 197 -1.71 -22.73 -39.82
C CYS A 197 -2.04 -21.90 -38.57
N GLY A 198 -1.58 -22.29 -37.38
CA GLY A 198 -1.79 -21.57 -36.13
C GLY A 198 -3.21 -21.62 -35.58
N THR A 199 -4.14 -22.37 -36.18
CA THR A 199 -5.50 -22.54 -35.65
C THR A 199 -5.48 -23.38 -34.36
N LEU A 200 -6.22 -22.95 -33.34
CA LEU A 200 -6.47 -23.73 -32.13
C LEU A 200 -7.46 -24.88 -32.38
N ASN A 201 -7.13 -26.06 -31.87
CA ASN A 201 -7.93 -27.27 -31.97
C ASN A 201 -8.11 -27.88 -30.59
N SER A 202 -9.15 -28.70 -30.41
CA SER A 202 -9.35 -29.44 -29.16
C SER A 202 -8.13 -30.30 -28.81
N GLY A 203 -7.83 -30.46 -27.52
CA GLY A 203 -6.73 -31.31 -27.06
C GLY A 203 -6.84 -32.79 -27.45
N SER A 204 -8.04 -33.26 -27.80
CA SER A 204 -8.31 -34.62 -28.29
C SER A 204 -8.18 -34.76 -29.81
N ALA A 205 -8.00 -33.66 -30.55
CA ALA A 205 -7.97 -33.67 -32.00
C ALA A 205 -6.62 -34.20 -32.53
N THR A 206 -6.67 -35.15 -33.46
CA THR A 206 -5.48 -35.67 -34.16
C THR A 206 -5.09 -34.81 -35.37
N PHE A 207 -6.09 -34.21 -36.03
CA PHE A 207 -5.89 -33.40 -37.23
C PHE A 207 -6.52 -32.02 -37.07
N CYS A 208 -5.91 -31.01 -37.68
CA CYS A 208 -6.39 -29.65 -37.64
C CYS A 208 -7.75 -29.51 -38.34
N VAL A 209 -8.75 -28.97 -37.65
CA VAL A 209 -10.11 -28.78 -38.19
C VAL A 209 -10.18 -27.79 -39.35
N ASN A 210 -9.16 -26.94 -39.51
CA ASN A 210 -9.11 -25.91 -40.54
C ASN A 210 -8.29 -26.32 -41.77
N CYS A 211 -7.10 -26.90 -41.59
CA CYS A 211 -6.20 -27.24 -42.71
C CYS A 211 -5.90 -28.74 -42.87
N GLY A 212 -6.37 -29.61 -41.96
CA GLY A 212 -6.14 -31.05 -42.01
C GLY A 212 -4.74 -31.52 -41.62
N ALA A 213 -3.82 -30.62 -41.26
CA ALA A 213 -2.48 -30.99 -40.82
C ALA A 213 -2.48 -31.82 -39.53
N ASP A 214 -1.49 -32.70 -39.38
CA ASP A 214 -1.26 -33.47 -38.16
C ASP A 214 -0.93 -32.53 -36.97
N LEU A 215 -1.55 -32.78 -35.82
CA LEU A 215 -1.37 -32.03 -34.58
C LEU A 215 -0.37 -32.66 -33.61
N ALA A 216 0.26 -33.79 -33.96
CA ALA A 216 1.20 -34.49 -33.09
C ALA A 216 2.36 -33.61 -32.59
N THR A 217 2.79 -32.62 -33.40
CA THR A 217 3.84 -31.66 -33.04
C THR A 217 3.30 -30.27 -32.68
N GLY A 218 1.98 -30.14 -32.48
CA GLY A 218 1.36 -28.89 -32.09
C GLY A 218 1.63 -28.54 -30.63
N GLU A 219 1.75 -27.25 -30.34
CA GLU A 219 1.98 -26.75 -28.98
C GLU A 219 0.66 -26.62 -28.21
N LYS A 220 0.66 -26.99 -26.93
CA LYS A 220 -0.48 -26.79 -26.04
C LYS A 220 -0.71 -25.30 -25.78
N ALA A 221 -1.97 -24.90 -25.75
CA ALA A 221 -2.39 -23.55 -25.42
C ALA A 221 -1.89 -23.13 -24.03
N GLN A 222 -1.54 -21.84 -23.93
CA GLN A 222 -1.15 -21.23 -22.66
C GLN A 222 -2.34 -21.22 -21.68
N ILE A 223 -2.06 -21.55 -20.41
CA ILE A 223 -3.00 -21.45 -19.29
C ILE A 223 -2.68 -20.17 -18.51
N ILE A 224 -3.71 -19.40 -18.18
CA ILE A 224 -3.59 -18.11 -17.48
C ILE A 224 -4.05 -18.28 -16.02
N SER A 225 -3.26 -17.79 -15.07
CA SER A 225 -3.63 -17.75 -13.65
C SER A 225 -4.47 -16.52 -13.31
N ASP A 226 -5.47 -16.71 -12.45
CA ASP A 226 -6.39 -15.65 -12.02
C ASP A 226 -5.73 -14.57 -11.14
N ASP A 227 -4.61 -14.90 -10.50
CA ASP A 227 -3.88 -14.02 -9.57
C ASP A 227 -3.04 -12.93 -10.27
N ILE A 228 -3.02 -12.89 -11.61
CA ILE A 228 -2.33 -11.84 -12.35
C ILE A 228 -3.17 -10.57 -12.25
N VAL A 229 -2.83 -9.73 -11.27
CA VAL A 229 -3.34 -8.36 -11.13
C VAL A 229 -3.06 -7.61 -12.43
N GLY A 230 -4.13 -7.27 -13.16
CA GLY A 230 -4.07 -6.77 -14.53
C GLY A 230 -4.42 -7.86 -15.52
N SER A 231 -5.72 -8.14 -15.68
CA SER A 231 -6.22 -8.98 -16.76
C SER A 231 -5.72 -8.42 -18.11
N PRO A 232 -5.41 -9.26 -19.11
CA PRO A 232 -5.14 -8.79 -20.48
C PRO A 232 -6.24 -7.88 -21.05
N HIS A 233 -7.44 -7.90 -20.45
CA HIS A 233 -8.55 -7.00 -20.74
C HIS A 233 -8.25 -5.53 -20.38
N ASP A 234 -7.70 -5.26 -19.19
CA ASP A 234 -7.44 -3.90 -18.71
C ASP A 234 -6.33 -3.23 -19.52
N PHE A 235 -5.29 -3.99 -19.87
CA PHE A 235 -4.22 -3.50 -20.74
C PHE A 235 -4.71 -3.17 -22.15
N ALA A 236 -5.73 -3.88 -22.66
CA ALA A 236 -6.27 -3.62 -23.99
C ALA A 236 -7.25 -2.43 -24.03
N GLU A 237 -8.03 -2.20 -22.96
CA GLU A 237 -8.95 -1.05 -22.88
C GLU A 237 -8.18 0.25 -22.65
N ASP A 238 -7.23 0.28 -21.71
CA ASP A 238 -6.42 1.48 -21.46
C ASP A 238 -5.53 1.80 -22.66
N GLN A 239 -4.95 0.80 -23.33
CA GLN A 239 -4.22 1.02 -24.57
C GLN A 239 -5.14 1.48 -25.70
N TRP A 240 -6.35 0.94 -25.84
CA TRP A 240 -7.29 1.36 -26.89
C TRP A 240 -7.85 2.75 -26.65
N GLN A 241 -8.20 3.11 -25.41
CA GLN A 241 -8.63 4.46 -25.05
C GLN A 241 -7.47 5.44 -25.23
N ALA A 242 -6.25 5.06 -24.82
CA ALA A 242 -5.06 5.86 -25.08
C ALA A 242 -4.78 6.01 -26.58
N GLU A 243 -4.91 4.94 -27.37
CA GLU A 243 -4.63 4.93 -28.82
C GLU A 243 -5.74 5.64 -29.61
N LYS A 244 -7.00 5.58 -29.17
CA LYS A 244 -8.12 6.36 -29.70
C LYS A 244 -8.01 7.83 -29.33
N LEU A 245 -7.68 8.14 -28.08
CA LEU A 245 -7.44 9.51 -27.61
C LEU A 245 -6.21 10.08 -28.33
N LEU A 246 -5.15 9.29 -28.53
CA LEU A 246 -3.99 9.64 -29.35
C LEU A 246 -4.41 9.81 -30.81
N ALA A 247 -5.26 8.98 -31.38
CA ALA A 247 -5.72 9.14 -32.77
C ALA A 247 -6.61 10.38 -32.95
N GLU A 248 -7.47 10.71 -31.98
CA GLU A 248 -8.28 11.93 -31.95
C GLU A 248 -7.41 13.17 -31.72
N GLN A 249 -6.41 13.08 -30.83
CA GLN A 249 -5.39 14.10 -30.63
C GLN A 249 -4.51 14.26 -31.87
N GLU A 250 -4.14 13.18 -32.56
CA GLU A 250 -3.38 13.19 -33.80
C GLU A 250 -4.20 13.75 -34.96
N LEU A 251 -5.51 13.52 -35.01
CA LEU A 251 -6.39 14.16 -35.99
C LEU A 251 -6.52 15.66 -35.71
N ALA A 252 -6.60 16.05 -34.44
CA ALA A 252 -6.60 17.45 -34.00
C ALA A 252 -5.24 18.14 -34.25
N GLU A 253 -4.13 17.44 -34.02
CA GLU A 253 -2.76 17.85 -34.31
C GLU A 253 -2.47 17.83 -35.81
N ARG A 254 -3.07 16.95 -36.63
CA ARG A 254 -2.98 16.99 -38.11
C ARG A 254 -3.75 18.18 -38.68
N LYS A 255 -4.88 18.56 -38.06
CA LYS A 255 -5.58 19.83 -38.36
C LYS A 255 -4.73 21.05 -37.98
N LYS A 256 -4.04 21.04 -36.83
CA LYS A 256 -3.04 22.07 -36.44
C LYS A 256 -1.74 21.98 -37.25
N GLY A 257 -1.39 20.80 -37.74
CA GLY A 257 -0.13 20.42 -38.38
C GLY A 257 -0.16 20.57 -39.90
N LEU A 258 -1.33 20.75 -40.52
CA LEU A 258 -1.44 21.38 -41.84
C LEU A 258 -1.10 22.88 -41.77
N ILE A 259 -1.36 23.53 -40.63
CA ILE A 259 -0.99 24.93 -40.36
C ILE A 259 0.47 25.05 -39.90
N ALA A 260 1.00 24.05 -39.18
CA ALA A 260 2.38 24.00 -38.70
C ALA A 260 3.31 23.07 -39.52
N ARG A 261 2.94 22.72 -40.76
CA ARG A 261 3.59 21.71 -41.64
C ARG A 261 4.96 22.11 -42.19
N ASN A 262 5.69 22.97 -41.50
CA ASN A 262 7.02 23.40 -41.95
C ASN A 262 8.15 23.18 -40.92
N LYS A 263 7.89 22.65 -39.71
CA LYS A 263 8.96 22.64 -38.67
C LYS A 263 9.19 21.39 -37.81
N ARG A 264 8.39 20.32 -37.84
CA ARG A 264 8.54 19.24 -36.83
C ARG A 264 8.31 17.83 -37.39
N LYS A 265 9.30 17.28 -38.09
CA LYS A 265 9.37 15.84 -38.42
C LYS A 265 10.36 15.04 -37.55
N PHE A 266 10.85 15.59 -36.43
CA PHE A 266 12.02 15.04 -35.72
C PHE A 266 11.77 14.48 -34.30
N TRP A 267 10.54 14.51 -33.73
CA TRP A 267 10.42 14.55 -32.25
C TRP A 267 9.72 13.38 -31.50
N MET A 268 9.22 12.30 -32.14
CA MET A 268 8.39 11.28 -31.44
C MET A 268 8.86 9.83 -31.60
N GLY A 269 10.18 9.59 -31.55
CA GLY A 269 10.78 8.31 -31.10
C GLY A 269 11.43 8.43 -29.72
N GLY A 270 11.31 9.61 -29.09
CA GLY A 270 12.15 10.02 -27.97
C GLY A 270 11.65 9.58 -26.60
N ILE A 271 10.35 9.65 -26.30
CA ILE A 271 9.89 9.80 -24.90
C ILE A 271 10.05 8.52 -24.04
N GLY A 272 9.77 7.32 -24.57
CA GLY A 272 9.96 6.06 -23.84
C GLY A 272 11.43 5.69 -23.63
N ALA A 273 12.26 5.92 -24.65
CA ALA A 273 13.73 5.84 -24.51
C ALA A 273 14.24 6.92 -23.54
N THR A 274 13.60 8.08 -23.47
CA THR A 274 13.97 9.18 -22.58
C THR A 274 13.72 8.81 -21.12
N LEU A 275 12.62 8.14 -20.76
CA LEU A 275 12.36 7.78 -19.35
C LEU A 275 13.34 6.73 -18.80
N ILE A 276 13.67 5.71 -19.59
CA ILE A 276 14.68 4.70 -19.21
C ILE A 276 16.08 5.31 -19.23
N ALA A 277 16.39 6.18 -20.21
CA ALA A 277 17.63 6.94 -20.22
C ALA A 277 17.71 7.96 -19.07
N VAL A 278 16.58 8.50 -18.60
CA VAL A 278 16.53 9.42 -17.46
C VAL A 278 16.70 8.66 -16.16
N LEU A 279 16.05 7.51 -15.95
CA LEU A 279 16.26 6.70 -14.75
C LEU A 279 17.65 6.05 -14.71
N GLY A 280 18.13 5.53 -15.84
CA GLY A 280 19.51 5.04 -16.00
C GLY A 280 20.54 6.17 -15.91
N GLY A 281 20.22 7.35 -16.40
CA GLY A 281 21.03 8.55 -16.30
C GLY A 281 21.08 9.09 -14.87
N VAL A 282 19.96 9.13 -14.16
CA VAL A 282 19.89 9.50 -12.74
C VAL A 282 20.67 8.50 -11.89
N TYR A 283 20.50 7.20 -12.12
CA TYR A 283 21.31 6.17 -11.47
C TYR A 283 22.81 6.32 -11.81
N GLY A 284 23.14 6.59 -13.06
CA GLY A 284 24.51 6.90 -13.49
C GLY A 284 25.09 8.13 -12.79
N ILE A 285 24.33 9.21 -12.66
CA ILE A 285 24.72 10.44 -11.95
C ILE A 285 25.01 10.15 -10.47
N PHE A 286 24.27 9.24 -9.83
CA PHE A 286 24.52 8.86 -8.44
C PHE A 286 25.87 8.13 -8.23
N PHE A 287 26.36 7.40 -9.25
CA PHE A 287 27.62 6.63 -9.17
C PHE A 287 28.78 7.23 -9.98
N MET A 288 28.56 8.30 -10.75
CA MET A 288 29.62 9.00 -11.45
C MET A 288 30.55 9.69 -10.44
N ARG A 289 31.85 9.41 -10.57
CA ARG A 289 32.91 10.15 -9.89
C ARG A 289 33.22 11.41 -10.67
N ILE A 290 33.10 12.56 -10.03
CA ILE A 290 33.48 13.85 -10.58
C ILE A 290 34.84 14.20 -9.98
N ALA A 291 35.83 14.36 -10.85
CA ALA A 291 37.14 14.81 -10.43
C ALA A 291 37.16 16.33 -10.37
N GLU A 292 37.55 16.88 -9.23
CA GLU A 292 37.70 18.33 -9.02
C GLU A 292 39.12 18.63 -8.54
N GLU A 293 39.63 19.80 -8.90
CA GLU A 293 40.90 20.30 -8.40
C GLU A 293 40.66 20.99 -7.06
N ALA A 294 41.48 20.65 -6.07
CA ALA A 294 41.47 21.25 -4.76
C ALA A 294 42.91 21.49 -4.29
N VAL A 295 43.08 22.38 -3.34
CA VAL A 295 44.36 22.60 -2.67
C VAL A 295 44.27 21.96 -1.30
N ILE A 296 45.31 21.26 -0.88
CA ILE A 296 45.42 20.78 0.49
C ILE A 296 45.63 22.00 1.39
N ALA A 297 44.60 22.39 2.12
CA ALA A 297 44.64 23.56 3.00
C ALA A 297 45.38 23.24 4.29
N GLN A 298 45.11 22.06 4.86
CA GLN A 298 45.66 21.66 6.16
C GLN A 298 45.57 20.15 6.39
N HIS A 299 46.57 19.61 7.06
CA HIS A 299 46.50 18.30 7.70
C HIS A 299 45.75 18.40 9.04
N GLU A 300 44.82 17.48 9.29
CA GLU A 300 44.18 17.33 10.60
C GLU A 300 44.25 15.88 11.06
N TRP A 301 44.45 15.67 12.35
CA TRP A 301 44.44 14.32 12.90
C TRP A 301 43.81 14.29 14.28
N GLN A 302 43.19 13.15 14.59
CA GLN A 302 42.65 12.84 15.90
C GLN A 302 43.04 11.41 16.28
N SER A 303 43.63 11.26 17.46
CA SER A 303 43.96 9.96 18.04
C SER A 303 43.21 9.78 19.37
N VAL A 304 42.52 8.65 19.54
CA VAL A 304 41.65 8.36 20.67
C VAL A 304 42.01 7.01 21.28
N TYR A 305 42.08 6.95 22.60
CA TYR A 305 41.92 5.70 23.33
C TYR A 305 40.46 5.53 23.70
N GLN A 306 39.87 4.37 23.39
CA GLN A 306 38.61 3.99 23.99
C GLN A 306 38.85 3.50 25.40
N VAL A 307 38.28 4.22 26.36
CA VAL A 307 38.56 4.04 27.78
C VAL A 307 37.29 3.62 28.49
N GLU A 308 37.44 2.63 29.37
CA GLU A 308 36.40 2.24 30.29
C GLU A 308 36.75 2.66 31.72
N GLU A 309 35.73 2.98 32.52
CA GLU A 309 35.84 3.22 33.96
C GLU A 309 35.15 2.08 34.73
N TYR A 310 35.86 1.50 35.70
CA TYR A 310 35.26 0.56 36.63
C TYR A 310 34.45 1.32 37.67
N ARG A 311 33.14 1.40 37.47
CA ARG A 311 32.21 2.15 38.33
C ARG A 311 30.97 1.36 38.69
N THR A 312 30.27 1.84 39.71
CA THR A 312 28.97 1.31 40.10
C THR A 312 27.90 1.82 39.15
N VAL A 313 27.19 0.91 38.49
CA VAL A 313 26.05 1.23 37.63
C VAL A 313 24.78 0.62 38.18
N ARG A 314 23.70 1.39 38.11
CA ARG A 314 22.35 0.89 38.38
C ARG A 314 21.79 0.24 37.13
N ASP A 315 21.41 -1.01 37.24
CA ASP A 315 20.95 -1.84 36.13
C ASP A 315 19.73 -2.68 36.54
N GLY A 316 19.11 -3.38 35.60
CA GLY A 316 18.06 -4.33 35.91
C GLY A 316 17.88 -5.42 34.87
N ARG A 317 17.40 -6.58 35.32
CA ARG A 317 17.08 -7.75 34.48
C ARG A 317 15.98 -8.59 35.12
N GLU A 318 15.44 -9.53 34.34
CA GLU A 318 14.64 -10.62 34.91
C GLU A 318 15.46 -11.38 35.95
N CYS A 319 14.90 -11.56 37.15
CA CYS A 319 15.60 -12.18 38.27
C CYS A 319 16.03 -13.63 37.93
N PRO A 320 17.16 -14.11 38.48
CA PRO A 320 17.95 -13.54 39.58
C PRO A 320 18.89 -12.40 39.16
N ALA A 321 19.18 -11.49 40.09
CA ALA A 321 20.25 -10.51 39.95
C ALA A 321 21.61 -11.22 39.74
N PRO A 322 22.54 -10.62 38.99
CA PRO A 322 23.85 -11.21 38.74
C PRO A 322 24.69 -11.29 40.03
N SER A 323 25.73 -12.12 40.00
CA SER A 323 26.72 -12.18 41.08
C SER A 323 27.40 -10.83 41.27
N GLY A 324 27.62 -10.41 42.53
CA GLY A 324 28.20 -9.11 42.86
C GLY A 324 27.20 -7.94 42.86
N ALA A 325 25.93 -8.18 42.52
CA ALA A 325 24.88 -7.19 42.64
C ALA A 325 24.58 -6.84 44.12
N ARG A 326 24.33 -5.56 44.38
CA ARG A 326 23.94 -5.01 45.68
C ARG A 326 22.71 -4.12 45.54
N ASN A 327 22.10 -3.74 46.67
CA ASN A 327 20.88 -2.93 46.70
C ASN A 327 19.75 -3.48 45.81
N VAL A 328 19.62 -4.82 45.76
CA VAL A 328 18.67 -5.50 44.88
C VAL A 328 17.24 -5.20 45.32
N ARG A 329 16.45 -4.62 44.43
CA ARG A 329 15.01 -4.40 44.59
C ARG A 329 14.25 -5.24 43.57
N GLN A 330 13.31 -6.03 44.06
CA GLN A 330 12.45 -6.86 43.24
C GLN A 330 11.12 -6.18 43.00
N GLU A 331 10.63 -6.29 41.76
CA GLU A 331 9.31 -5.84 41.38
C GLU A 331 8.67 -6.84 40.42
N THR A 332 7.36 -7.01 40.58
CA THR A 332 6.57 -7.89 39.73
C THR A 332 6.14 -7.12 38.48
N ARG A 333 6.55 -7.60 37.30
CA ARG A 333 6.18 -7.02 36.00
C ARG A 333 5.37 -8.02 35.18
N THR A 334 4.60 -7.52 34.23
CA THR A 334 3.78 -8.33 33.32
C THR A 334 4.27 -8.13 31.90
N ARG A 335 4.40 -9.21 31.12
CA ARG A 335 4.66 -9.16 29.68
C ARG A 335 3.61 -9.97 28.91
N ARG A 336 3.36 -9.57 27.68
CA ARG A 336 2.46 -10.28 26.76
C ARG A 336 3.28 -11.29 25.96
N VAL A 337 3.01 -12.58 26.13
CA VAL A 337 3.70 -13.66 25.42
C VAL A 337 2.74 -14.39 24.47
N PRO A 338 3.20 -14.81 23.28
CA PRO A 338 2.41 -15.64 22.39
C PRO A 338 1.96 -16.93 23.10
N ASP A 339 0.69 -17.28 22.98
CA ASP A 339 0.05 -18.43 23.63
C ASP A 339 -0.83 -19.19 22.63
N GLY A 340 -0.17 -19.71 21.59
CA GLY A 340 -0.82 -20.44 20.51
C GLY A 340 -1.44 -19.54 19.45
N GLN A 341 -2.24 -20.16 18.59
CA GLN A 341 -2.90 -19.50 17.48
C GLN A 341 -4.36 -19.96 17.41
N ASP A 342 -5.25 -19.04 17.11
CA ASP A 342 -6.64 -19.32 16.79
C ASP A 342 -6.77 -19.30 15.26
N CYS A 343 -6.96 -20.48 14.68
CA CYS A 343 -7.10 -20.66 13.23
C CYS A 343 -8.57 -20.84 12.87
N ARG A 344 -9.00 -20.14 11.81
CA ARG A 344 -10.29 -20.38 11.15
C ARG A 344 -10.06 -20.78 9.70
N GLU A 345 -10.86 -21.74 9.23
CA GLU A 345 -10.87 -22.10 7.82
C GLU A 345 -11.63 -21.02 7.04
N VAL A 346 -10.98 -20.43 6.04
CA VAL A 346 -11.55 -19.44 5.13
C VAL A 346 -11.50 -20.02 3.72
N CYS A 347 -12.67 -20.18 3.12
CA CYS A 347 -12.81 -20.70 1.77
C CYS A 347 -13.15 -19.59 0.77
N SER A 348 -12.54 -19.65 -0.41
CA SER A 348 -12.83 -18.78 -1.55
C SER A 348 -12.96 -19.60 -2.82
N ASN A 349 -13.81 -19.16 -3.74
CA ASN A 349 -13.92 -19.77 -5.07
C ASN A 349 -12.81 -19.20 -5.96
N GLN A 350 -11.90 -20.05 -6.43
CA GLN A 350 -10.83 -19.69 -7.37
C GLN A 350 -11.21 -20.10 -8.79
N ARG A 351 -10.83 -19.26 -9.77
CA ARG A 351 -11.04 -19.53 -11.20
C ARG A 351 -9.80 -20.22 -11.76
N ILE A 352 -9.98 -21.38 -12.38
CA ILE A 352 -8.89 -22.18 -12.95
C ILE A 352 -9.13 -22.36 -14.44
N ASP A 353 -8.28 -21.72 -15.24
CA ASP A 353 -8.25 -21.88 -16.70
C ASP A 353 -7.91 -23.34 -17.06
N GLN A 354 -8.72 -23.92 -17.95
CA GLN A 354 -8.56 -25.30 -18.41
C GLN A 354 -7.77 -25.40 -19.73
N GLY A 355 -7.44 -24.27 -20.36
CA GLY A 355 -6.64 -24.15 -21.57
C GLY A 355 -7.41 -24.43 -22.87
N ASP A 356 -8.70 -24.74 -22.81
CA ASP A 356 -9.58 -25.01 -23.95
C ASP A 356 -10.54 -23.86 -24.27
N GLY A 357 -10.37 -22.73 -23.57
CA GLY A 357 -11.25 -21.57 -23.66
C GLY A 357 -12.36 -21.55 -22.61
N SER A 358 -12.38 -22.52 -21.69
CA SER A 358 -13.19 -22.47 -20.46
C SER A 358 -12.34 -22.42 -19.19
N PHE A 359 -12.98 -21.98 -18.10
CA PHE A 359 -12.43 -22.08 -16.76
C PHE A 359 -13.40 -22.77 -15.82
N ARG A 360 -12.87 -23.54 -14.88
CA ARG A 360 -13.64 -24.14 -13.79
C ARG A 360 -13.51 -23.32 -12.52
N VAL A 361 -14.52 -23.39 -11.68
CA VAL A 361 -14.52 -22.74 -10.37
C VAL A 361 -14.24 -23.79 -9.32
N GLU A 362 -13.17 -23.63 -8.56
CA GLU A 362 -12.75 -24.57 -7.53
C GLU A 362 -12.81 -23.90 -6.16
N ARG A 363 -13.44 -24.57 -5.18
CA ARG A 363 -13.49 -24.05 -3.81
C ARG A 363 -12.17 -24.38 -3.12
N VAL A 364 -11.37 -23.35 -2.85
CA VAL A 364 -10.08 -23.48 -2.16
C VAL A 364 -10.21 -22.94 -0.75
N CYS A 365 -9.92 -23.77 0.23
CA CYS A 365 -9.95 -23.43 1.65
C CYS A 365 -8.54 -23.31 2.20
N ARG A 366 -8.29 -22.26 2.98
CA ARG A 366 -7.02 -22.04 3.68
C ARG A 366 -7.28 -21.70 5.15
N ASN A 367 -6.34 -22.07 6.00
CA ASN A 367 -6.39 -21.68 7.42
C ASN A 367 -5.79 -20.29 7.59
N GLU A 368 -6.60 -19.34 8.06
CA GLU A 368 -6.13 -18.04 8.52
C GLU A 368 -6.00 -18.08 10.04
N CYS A 369 -4.75 -17.95 10.52
CA CYS A 369 -4.41 -18.06 11.94
C CYS A 369 -4.04 -16.70 12.52
N THR A 370 -4.61 -16.38 13.69
CA THR A 370 -4.20 -15.20 14.46
C THR A 370 -3.50 -15.63 15.74
N THR A 371 -2.39 -14.96 16.07
CA THR A 371 -1.63 -15.27 17.29
C THR A 371 -2.43 -14.84 18.52
N ARG A 372 -2.72 -15.81 19.39
CA ARG A 372 -3.30 -15.55 20.70
C ARG A 372 -2.18 -15.19 21.67
N TYR A 373 -2.48 -14.36 22.65
CA TYR A 373 -1.51 -13.92 23.62
C TYR A 373 -2.05 -14.09 25.03
N ARG A 374 -1.18 -14.47 25.96
CA ARG A 374 -1.46 -14.43 27.39
C ARG A 374 -0.52 -13.47 28.10
N ASN A 375 -0.97 -12.96 29.24
CA ASN A 375 -0.13 -12.17 30.13
C ASN A 375 0.63 -13.12 31.05
N GLU A 376 1.95 -12.98 31.07
CA GLU A 376 2.85 -13.70 31.96
C GLU A 376 3.49 -12.72 32.92
N THR A 377 3.41 -13.07 34.20
CA THR A 377 4.02 -12.30 35.28
C THR A 377 5.44 -12.82 35.53
N TYR A 378 6.41 -11.92 35.60
CA TYR A 378 7.81 -12.24 35.88
C TYR A 378 8.39 -11.27 36.92
N LEU A 379 9.41 -11.73 37.65
CA LEU A 379 10.10 -10.90 38.63
C LEU A 379 11.25 -10.16 37.94
N TYR A 380 11.24 -8.83 38.06
CA TYR A 380 12.30 -7.97 37.59
C TYR A 380 13.12 -7.46 38.78
N CYS A 381 14.44 -7.61 38.68
CA CYS A 381 15.41 -7.21 39.68
C CYS A 381 16.11 -5.95 39.19
N THR A 382 16.04 -4.86 39.96
CA THR A 382 16.91 -3.69 39.80
C THR A 382 17.99 -3.72 40.87
N TYR A 383 19.23 -3.38 40.52
CA TYR A 383 20.37 -3.50 41.44
C TYR A 383 21.51 -2.57 41.01
N ASP A 384 22.46 -2.38 41.92
CA ASP A 384 23.71 -1.72 41.61
C ASP A 384 24.80 -2.79 41.45
N VAL A 385 25.64 -2.69 40.42
CA VAL A 385 26.73 -3.63 40.13
C VAL A 385 27.98 -2.88 39.70
N ASP A 386 29.15 -3.39 40.07
CA ASP A 386 30.44 -2.85 39.63
C ASP A 386 30.88 -3.54 38.35
N ARG A 387 31.06 -2.76 37.29
CA ARG A 387 31.52 -3.24 36.00
C ARG A 387 32.29 -2.14 35.26
N TRP A 388 33.03 -2.57 34.25
CA TRP A 388 33.59 -1.67 33.25
C TRP A 388 32.45 -1.10 32.40
N VAL A 389 32.56 0.20 32.11
CA VAL A 389 31.60 0.99 31.36
C VAL A 389 32.37 2.03 30.59
N ASP A 390 31.98 2.26 29.34
CA ASP A 390 32.53 3.35 28.53
C ASP A 390 32.46 4.68 29.30
N VAL A 391 33.56 5.44 29.22
CA VAL A 391 33.64 6.76 29.83
C VAL A 391 32.80 7.73 29.01
N ASP A 392 32.14 8.65 29.69
CA ASP A 392 31.33 9.66 29.02
C ASP A 392 32.24 10.53 28.10
N GLU A 393 31.80 10.82 26.86
CA GLU A 393 32.62 11.47 25.82
C GLU A 393 33.33 12.76 26.30
N GLU A 394 32.67 13.56 27.15
CA GLU A 394 33.22 14.79 27.72
C GLU A 394 34.45 14.52 28.61
N LYS A 395 34.43 13.43 29.38
CA LYS A 395 35.58 13.04 30.21
C LYS A 395 36.69 12.43 29.37
N GLU A 396 36.37 11.63 28.35
CA GLU A 396 37.35 11.07 27.41
C GLU A 396 38.12 12.19 26.69
N ALA A 397 37.41 13.23 26.24
CA ALA A 397 37.97 14.37 25.51
C ALA A 397 39.05 15.15 26.28
N THR A 398 39.14 15.00 27.60
CA THR A 398 40.11 15.75 28.41
C THR A 398 41.51 15.12 28.47
N TRP A 399 41.67 13.83 28.19
CA TRP A 399 42.98 13.16 28.31
C TRP A 399 43.18 11.89 27.49
N ALA A 400 42.11 11.28 26.99
CA ALA A 400 42.16 10.11 26.13
C ALA A 400 42.16 10.47 24.64
N ILE A 401 42.00 11.75 24.32
CA ILE A 401 41.97 12.28 22.95
C ILE A 401 43.13 13.28 22.75
N ALA A 402 43.87 13.11 21.66
CA ALA A 402 44.78 14.12 21.14
C ALA A 402 44.32 14.55 19.74
N LYS A 403 44.40 15.85 19.47
CA LYS A 403 44.10 16.44 18.16
C LYS A 403 45.22 17.38 17.76
N GLY A 404 45.50 17.45 16.47
CA GLY A 404 46.50 18.35 15.94
C GLY A 404 46.27 18.63 14.47
N ASN A 405 46.96 19.65 13.98
CA ASN A 405 46.93 20.08 12.60
C ASN A 405 48.31 20.05 11.94
N ASP A 406 49.21 19.24 12.50
CA ASP A 406 50.56 18.98 12.00
C ASP A 406 50.65 17.58 11.38
N THR A 407 51.76 17.24 10.75
CA THR A 407 51.97 15.92 10.13
C THR A 407 52.50 14.85 11.11
N ASN A 408 52.47 15.13 12.41
CA ASN A 408 53.02 14.27 13.45
C ASN A 408 51.95 13.79 14.45
N PRO A 409 51.01 12.93 14.00
CA PRO A 409 49.99 12.39 14.88
C PRO A 409 50.64 11.54 15.98
N TYR A 410 50.12 11.73 17.20
CA TYR A 410 50.57 11.00 18.38
C TYR A 410 49.38 10.61 19.24
N PHE A 411 49.53 9.51 19.96
CA PHE A 411 48.57 9.13 20.99
C PHE A 411 48.90 9.86 22.29
N PRO A 412 47.89 10.37 23.04
CA PRO A 412 48.15 11.03 24.30
C PRO A 412 48.85 10.08 25.28
N ASP A 413 49.77 10.62 26.09
CA ASP A 413 50.46 9.81 27.09
C ASP A 413 49.54 9.53 28.29
N ILE A 414 48.97 8.33 28.30
CA ILE A 414 48.10 7.83 29.37
C ILE A 414 48.87 7.06 30.45
N SER A 415 50.17 6.83 30.28
CA SER A 415 50.98 6.02 31.20
C SER A 415 51.08 6.66 32.59
N ASN A 416 51.22 7.98 32.64
CA ASN A 416 51.28 8.78 33.86
C ASN A 416 49.94 8.81 34.64
N ARG A 417 48.84 8.40 34.01
CA ARG A 417 47.51 8.29 34.64
C ARG A 417 47.20 6.89 35.16
N ASN A 418 48.16 5.95 35.05
CA ASN A 418 48.02 4.56 35.49
C ASN A 418 46.77 3.89 34.87
N VAL A 419 46.63 4.04 33.55
CA VAL A 419 45.54 3.46 32.74
C VAL A 419 46.12 2.27 31.96
N PRO A 420 46.11 1.05 32.52
CA PRO A 420 46.58 -0.13 31.83
C PRO A 420 45.58 -0.59 30.76
N LYS A 421 45.98 -1.59 29.96
CA LYS A 421 45.08 -2.24 29.01
C LYS A 421 43.96 -2.97 29.75
N CYS A 422 42.74 -2.94 29.23
CA CYS A 422 41.62 -3.69 29.81
C CYS A 422 41.96 -5.20 29.86
N GLY A 423 41.75 -5.81 31.03
CA GLY A 423 42.21 -7.15 31.39
C GLY A 423 43.37 -7.18 32.39
N ASP A 424 44.29 -6.21 32.32
CA ASP A 424 45.39 -6.06 33.30
C ASP A 424 45.02 -5.11 34.46
N ALA A 425 43.96 -4.31 34.26
CA ALA A 425 43.46 -3.38 35.24
C ALA A 425 42.82 -4.11 36.44
N PRO A 426 43.16 -3.75 37.70
CA PRO A 426 42.44 -4.29 38.85
C PRO A 426 41.00 -3.77 38.87
N ASN A 427 40.05 -4.65 39.23
CA ASN A 427 38.65 -4.29 39.42
C ASN A 427 38.47 -3.44 40.69
N ARG A 428 38.84 -2.16 40.61
CA ARG A 428 38.79 -1.19 41.70
C ARG A 428 37.98 0.02 41.26
N LEU A 429 37.05 0.46 42.11
CA LEU A 429 36.20 1.62 41.79
C LEU A 429 37.01 2.86 41.43
N GLY A 430 36.63 3.50 40.32
CA GLY A 430 37.29 4.68 39.76
C GLY A 430 38.59 4.37 38.99
N GLN A 431 38.93 3.10 38.80
CA GLN A 431 40.04 2.69 37.94
C GLN A 431 39.61 2.82 36.47
N PHE A 432 40.54 3.30 35.64
CA PHE A 432 40.36 3.35 34.18
C PHE A 432 41.19 2.26 33.50
N CYS A 433 40.73 1.79 32.35
CA CYS A 433 41.50 0.95 31.43
C CYS A 433 41.24 1.37 29.99
N TRP A 434 42.13 1.02 29.06
CA TRP A 434 41.91 1.26 27.63
C TRP A 434 41.77 -0.05 26.86
N GLU A 435 40.86 -0.10 25.89
CA GLU A 435 40.59 -1.31 25.10
C GLU A 435 41.22 -1.24 23.71
N LYS A 436 40.95 -0.17 22.97
CA LYS A 436 41.48 0.04 21.62
C LYS A 436 41.94 1.47 21.37
N GLN A 437 42.82 1.59 20.39
CA GLN A 437 43.35 2.83 19.86
C GLN A 437 42.70 3.09 18.49
N GLU A 438 42.14 4.27 18.30
CA GLU A 438 41.56 4.70 17.04
C GLU A 438 42.27 5.98 16.60
N GLN A 439 42.66 6.03 15.33
CA GLN A 439 43.32 7.19 14.74
C GLN A 439 42.60 7.55 13.44
N THR A 440 42.20 8.80 13.34
CA THR A 440 41.56 9.40 12.18
C THR A 440 42.50 10.44 11.61
N LEU A 441 42.88 10.28 10.34
CA LEU A 441 43.77 11.19 9.63
C LEU A 441 42.98 11.84 8.50
N MET A 442 42.93 13.17 8.51
CA MET A 442 42.13 13.98 7.62
C MET A 442 43.01 14.96 6.86
N LEU A 443 42.71 15.17 5.58
CA LEU A 443 43.14 16.35 4.83
C LEU A 443 41.94 17.28 4.68
N ILE A 444 42.14 18.55 5.01
CA ILE A 444 41.22 19.62 4.70
C ILE A 444 41.61 20.16 3.33
N LEU A 445 40.65 20.14 2.41
CA LEU A 445 40.80 20.51 1.03
C LEU A 445 40.03 21.81 0.79
N GLU A 446 40.70 22.84 0.28
CA GLU A 446 40.05 24.05 -0.19
C GLU A 446 39.78 23.92 -1.69
N ARG A 447 38.50 23.97 -2.07
CA ARG A 447 38.05 23.85 -3.46
C ARG A 447 38.12 25.22 -4.15
N GLU A 448 38.17 25.25 -5.48
CA GLU A 448 38.22 26.51 -6.25
C GLU A 448 37.05 27.48 -5.96
N ASN A 449 35.91 26.95 -5.53
CA ASN A 449 34.73 27.76 -5.17
C ASN A 449 34.81 28.35 -3.74
N GLY A 450 35.89 28.07 -3.00
CA GLY A 450 36.09 28.49 -1.61
C GLY A 450 35.37 27.63 -0.57
N GLU A 451 34.78 26.51 -0.97
CA GLU A 451 34.20 25.54 -0.04
C GLU A 451 35.27 24.56 0.46
N GLU A 452 35.21 24.21 1.74
CA GLU A 452 36.07 23.20 2.34
C GLU A 452 35.47 21.81 2.14
N ALA A 453 36.32 20.84 1.82
CA ALA A 453 35.98 19.42 1.82
C ALA A 453 36.97 18.64 2.67
N THR A 454 36.51 17.52 3.22
CA THR A 454 37.29 16.67 4.11
C THR A 454 37.62 15.35 3.44
N CYS A 455 38.82 14.85 3.69
CA CYS A 455 39.36 13.66 3.07
C CYS A 455 40.00 12.77 4.12
N GLU A 456 39.41 11.60 4.40
CA GLU A 456 39.97 10.65 5.36
C GLU A 456 40.96 9.69 4.67
N ILE A 457 42.15 9.53 5.23
CA ILE A 457 43.20 8.65 4.70
C ILE A 457 43.60 7.63 5.77
N GLU A 458 43.47 6.33 5.46
CA GLU A 458 43.77 5.26 6.43
C GLU A 458 45.28 5.05 6.65
N ASP A 459 46.11 5.17 5.60
CA ASP A 459 47.56 4.95 5.68
C ASP A 459 48.30 6.25 6.02
N ILE A 460 48.92 6.29 7.20
CA ILE A 460 49.71 7.42 7.68
C ILE A 460 50.86 7.83 6.74
N ASN A 461 51.46 6.89 6.01
CA ASN A 461 52.55 7.21 5.09
C ASN A 461 52.02 7.91 3.84
N VAL A 462 50.84 7.50 3.37
CA VAL A 462 50.15 8.17 2.26
C VAL A 462 49.72 9.56 2.70
N TRP A 463 49.11 9.68 3.88
CA TRP A 463 48.69 10.97 4.43
C TRP A 463 49.87 11.94 4.59
N ARG A 464 51.01 11.50 5.15
CA ARG A 464 52.24 12.30 5.27
C ARG A 464 52.96 12.62 3.95
N SER A 465 52.66 11.90 2.87
CA SER A 465 53.31 12.13 1.58
C SER A 465 52.83 13.41 0.91
N TRP A 466 51.64 13.88 1.30
CA TRP A 466 51.04 15.13 0.84
C TRP A 466 51.56 16.33 1.65
N GLN A 467 51.58 17.51 1.02
CA GLN A 467 52.01 18.75 1.65
C GLN A 467 50.90 19.81 1.61
N ASP A 468 50.83 20.64 2.64
CA ASP A 468 49.95 21.82 2.62
C ASP A 468 50.33 22.73 1.44
N GLY A 469 49.35 23.10 0.64
CA GLY A 469 49.51 23.85 -0.60
C GLY A 469 49.63 23.00 -1.86
N ASP A 470 49.71 21.67 -1.75
CA ASP A 470 49.68 20.79 -2.92
C ASP A 470 48.34 20.92 -3.65
N ARG A 471 48.43 21.07 -4.97
CA ARG A 471 47.27 21.03 -5.86
C ARG A 471 46.99 19.58 -6.19
N VAL A 472 45.78 19.12 -5.89
CA VAL A 472 45.38 17.73 -6.04
C VAL A 472 44.09 17.62 -6.81
N LYS A 473 44.00 16.55 -7.58
CA LYS A 473 42.77 16.12 -8.22
C LYS A 473 42.11 15.07 -7.33
N VAL A 474 40.90 15.36 -6.88
CA VAL A 474 40.15 14.51 -5.95
C VAL A 474 38.78 14.16 -6.52
N ASN A 475 38.32 12.94 -6.23
CA ASN A 475 37.05 12.45 -6.75
C ASN A 475 35.93 12.65 -5.74
N PHE A 476 34.76 13.02 -6.22
CA PHE A 476 33.52 13.07 -5.43
C PHE A 476 32.45 12.20 -6.08
N THR A 477 31.65 11.53 -5.26
CA THR A 477 30.33 11.05 -5.69
C THR A 477 29.29 12.12 -5.41
N PHE A 478 28.11 11.97 -6.00
CA PHE A 478 27.00 12.89 -5.74
C PHE A 478 26.71 13.07 -4.23
N PHE A 479 26.69 11.97 -3.46
CA PHE A 479 26.45 12.04 -2.01
C PHE A 479 27.64 12.54 -1.20
N SER A 480 28.86 12.22 -1.61
CA SER A 480 30.05 12.67 -0.90
C SER A 480 30.25 14.19 -1.08
N ARG A 481 29.94 14.72 -2.27
CA ARG A 481 29.86 16.16 -2.54
C ARG A 481 28.81 16.88 -1.69
N LEU A 482 27.64 16.26 -1.46
CA LEU A 482 26.60 16.85 -0.59
C LEU A 482 26.97 16.90 0.89
N ARG A 483 27.98 16.13 1.31
CA ARG A 483 28.46 16.05 2.71
C ARG A 483 29.87 16.62 2.87
N ASP A 484 30.38 17.29 1.83
CA ASP A 484 31.73 17.83 1.78
C ASP A 484 32.81 16.81 2.16
N ARG A 485 32.66 15.57 1.66
CA ARG A 485 33.60 14.46 1.81
C ARG A 485 34.17 14.04 0.46
N ALA A 486 35.48 14.11 0.30
CA ALA A 486 36.19 13.65 -0.88
C ALA A 486 36.47 12.14 -0.81
N LEU A 487 36.62 11.49 -1.98
CA LEU A 487 37.11 10.12 -2.12
C LEU A 487 38.61 10.17 -2.43
N CYS A 488 39.41 9.69 -1.49
CA CYS A 488 40.85 9.94 -1.46
C CYS A 488 41.71 8.78 -1.97
N ASP A 489 41.08 7.66 -2.27
CA ASP A 489 41.73 6.44 -2.76
C ASP A 489 42.43 6.64 -4.12
N GLU A 490 42.06 7.68 -4.87
CA GLU A 490 42.56 8.01 -6.22
C GLU A 490 42.99 9.48 -6.33
N MET A 491 43.54 10.06 -5.26
CA MET A 491 44.04 11.43 -5.28
C MET A 491 45.32 11.54 -6.11
N GLU A 492 45.38 12.48 -7.05
CA GLU A 492 46.54 12.70 -7.94
C GLU A 492 47.12 14.11 -7.77
N LEU A 493 48.45 14.23 -7.70
CA LEU A 493 49.12 15.52 -7.65
C LEU A 493 49.05 16.22 -9.03
N ILE A 494 48.66 17.48 -9.04
CA ILE A 494 48.65 18.36 -10.21
C ILE A 494 49.93 19.21 -10.14
N GLN A 495 50.88 18.91 -11.02
CA GLN A 495 52.17 19.63 -11.12
C GLN A 495 52.03 21.04 -11.69
#